data_AF-A0AAD4DXA6-F1
#
_entry.id   AF-A0AAD4DXA6-F1
#
_cell.length_a   1.000
_cell.length_b   1.000
_cell.length_c   1.000
_cell.angle_alpha   90.00
_cell.angle_beta   90.00
_cell.angle_gamma   90.00
#
_symmetry.space_group_name_H-M   'P 1'
#
loop_
_entity.id
_entity.type
_entity.pdbx_description
1 polymer ?
#
loop_
_entity_poly.entity_id
_entity_poly.type
_entity_poly.pdbx_seq_one_letter_code
_entity_poly.pdbx_strand_id
1 'polypeptide(L)'
;KFRCLTCSGDQTFCCSCIVNAHQFLPFHKVQEWTGKCFNDTSLKELGFIWHMGHGGQPCPFSDNMHAWENIPMDTEADFSLMETVHGPTIPT
;
A
#
# COMPACT_ATOMS: atom_id res chain seq x y z
N LYS A 1 8.97 12.42 15.36
CA LYS A 1 8.82 13.67 14.55
C LYS A 1 9.41 13.36 13.20
N PHE A 2 8.70 13.64 12.11
CA PHE A 2 9.09 13.24 10.77
C PHE A 2 9.18 14.43 9.83
N ARG A 3 10.00 14.31 8.79
CA ARG A 3 10.07 15.26 7.68
C ARG A 3 10.15 14.53 6.36
N CYS A 4 9.76 15.18 5.28
CA CYS A 4 9.97 14.71 3.92
C CYS A 4 11.08 15.52 3.26
N LEU A 5 12.02 14.86 2.59
CA LEU A 5 13.10 15.50 1.83
C LEU A 5 12.70 15.80 0.37
N THR A 6 11.60 15.23 -0.09
CA THR A 6 11.11 15.38 -1.47
C THR A 6 10.05 16.47 -1.60
N CYS A 7 9.22 16.67 -0.57
CA CYS A 7 8.23 17.75 -0.54
C CYS A 7 8.91 19.12 -0.50
N SER A 8 8.25 20.12 -1.10
CA SER A 8 8.69 21.50 -1.01
C SER A 8 8.36 22.08 0.37
N GLY A 9 9.34 22.74 0.99
CA GLY A 9 9.21 23.39 2.30
C GLY A 9 9.79 22.59 3.47
N ASP A 10 9.99 23.25 4.60
CA ASP A 10 10.53 22.65 5.83
C ASP A 10 9.40 22.28 6.80
N GLN A 11 8.53 21.38 6.35
CA GLN A 11 7.39 20.91 7.15
C GLN A 11 7.80 19.72 8.01
N THR A 12 7.32 19.71 9.25
CA THR A 12 7.51 18.59 10.18
C THR A 12 6.17 18.05 10.64
N PHE A 13 6.10 16.73 10.78
CA PHE A 13 4.87 15.99 10.97
C PHE A 13 4.98 15.05 12.18
N CYS A 14 3.84 14.68 12.76
CA CYS A 14 3.74 13.44 13.53
C CYS A 14 3.61 12.22 12.58
N CYS A 15 3.60 11.00 13.12
CA CYS A 15 3.54 9.76 12.33
C CYS A 15 2.27 9.69 11.46
N SER A 16 1.10 9.92 12.06
CA SER A 16 -0.17 9.87 11.31
C SER A 16 -0.28 10.97 10.27
N CYS A 17 0.16 12.19 10.58
CA CYS A 17 0.13 13.29 9.63
C CYS A 17 1.04 13.06 8.42
N ILE A 18 2.25 12.49 8.61
CA ILE A 18 3.14 12.24 7.47
C ILE A 18 2.57 11.14 6.57
N VAL A 19 2.01 10.08 7.14
CA VAL A 19 1.37 9.02 6.36
C VAL A 19 0.18 9.57 5.56
N ASN A 20 -0.70 10.33 6.19
CA ASN A 20 -1.88 10.91 5.52
C ASN A 20 -1.49 11.90 4.41
N ALA A 21 -0.51 12.77 4.68
CA ALA A 21 -0.04 13.75 3.70
C ALA A 21 0.64 13.11 2.48
N HIS A 22 1.20 11.91 2.63
CA HIS A 22 1.95 11.21 1.58
C HIS A 22 1.22 10.00 1.01
N GLN A 23 -0.09 9.85 1.25
CA GLN A 23 -0.86 8.69 0.77
C GLN A 23 -0.83 8.50 -0.76
N PHE A 24 -0.66 9.59 -1.52
CA PHE A 24 -0.52 9.58 -2.98
C PHE A 24 0.92 9.80 -3.46
N LEU A 25 1.88 9.83 -2.54
CA LEU A 25 3.29 10.11 -2.78
C LEU A 25 4.17 9.01 -2.14
N PRO A 26 3.93 7.73 -2.47
CA PRO A 26 4.48 6.58 -1.73
C PRO A 26 6.01 6.48 -1.77
N PHE A 27 6.66 7.13 -2.74
CA PHE A 27 8.10 7.07 -2.97
C PHE A 27 8.87 8.28 -2.44
N HIS A 28 8.19 9.20 -1.76
CA HIS A 28 8.86 10.34 -1.14
C HIS A 28 9.83 9.87 -0.05
N LYS A 29 11.03 10.47 -0.03
CA LYS A 29 12.03 10.16 1.00
C LYS A 29 11.63 10.87 2.30
N VAL A 30 11.50 10.09 3.36
CA VAL A 30 11.13 10.60 4.68
C VAL A 30 12.20 10.26 5.71
N GLN A 31 12.28 11.07 6.75
CA GLN A 31 13.23 10.87 7.84
C GLN A 31 12.55 11.04 9.19
N GLU A 32 13.02 10.28 10.18
CA GLU A 32 12.61 10.40 11.58
C GLU A 32 13.66 11.14 12.40
N TRP A 33 13.22 12.06 13.25
CA TRP A 33 14.05 12.66 14.28
C TRP A 33 14.24 11.73 15.47
N THR A 34 15.48 11.32 15.72
CA THR A 34 15.85 10.41 16.82
C THR A 34 16.08 11.09 18.16
N GLY A 35 15.96 12.42 18.22
CA GLY A 35 16.39 13.24 19.36
C GLY A 35 17.76 13.90 19.16
N LYS A 36 18.59 13.37 18.25
CA LYS A 36 19.93 13.90 17.94
C LYS A 36 20.12 14.24 16.47
N CYS A 37 19.63 13.38 15.58
CA CYS A 37 19.75 13.52 14.13
C CYS A 37 18.52 12.97 13.43
N PHE A 38 18.43 13.26 12.13
CA PHE A 38 17.45 12.63 11.25
C PHE A 38 18.04 11.35 10.66
N ASN A 39 17.31 10.25 10.82
CA ASN A 39 17.62 8.97 10.17
C ASN A 39 16.62 8.71 9.05
N ASP A 40 17.08 8.01 8.01
CA ASP A 40 16.20 7.56 6.94
C ASP A 40 15.16 6.58 7.47
N THR A 41 13.94 6.73 6.97
CA THR A 41 12.84 5.78 7.18
C THR A 41 11.99 5.73 5.92
N SER A 42 10.99 4.86 5.89
CA SER A 42 10.04 4.75 4.79
C SER A 42 8.61 4.88 5.29
N LEU A 43 7.70 5.31 4.42
CA LEU A 43 6.27 5.33 4.76
C LEU A 43 5.78 3.94 5.20
N LYS A 44 6.32 2.86 4.61
CA LYS A 44 6.05 1.47 5.02
C LYS A 44 6.37 1.22 6.49
N GLU A 45 7.56 1.64 6.97
CA GLU A 45 7.95 1.51 8.38
C GLU A 45 7.06 2.31 9.31
N LEU A 46 6.46 3.39 8.80
CA LEU A 46 5.48 4.22 9.52
C LEU A 46 4.05 3.66 9.46
N GLY A 47 3.85 2.48 8.86
CA GLY A 47 2.55 1.81 8.77
C GLY A 47 1.71 2.20 7.55
N PHE A 48 2.28 2.87 6.55
CA PHE A 48 1.58 3.14 5.30
C PHE A 48 1.40 1.85 4.49
N ILE A 49 0.16 1.61 4.05
CA ILE A 49 -0.20 0.53 3.13
C ILE A 49 -0.54 1.17 1.78
N TRP A 50 0.16 0.75 0.74
CA TRP A 50 -0.12 1.20 -0.61
C TRP A 50 -1.11 0.26 -1.30
N HIS A 51 -2.38 0.66 -1.35
CA HIS A 51 -3.39 -0.05 -2.12
C HIS A 51 -3.26 0.30 -3.60
N MET A 52 -3.04 -0.72 -4.45
CA MET A 52 -3.00 -0.55 -5.90
C MET A 52 -4.42 -0.63 -6.45
N GLY A 53 -4.89 0.45 -7.11
CA GLY A 53 -6.26 0.55 -7.61
C GLY A 53 -7.20 1.28 -6.64
N HIS A 54 -8.50 1.34 -6.98
CA HIS A 54 -9.57 1.99 -6.19
C HIS A 54 -9.23 3.38 -5.63
N GLY A 55 -8.44 4.16 -6.37
CA GLY A 55 -8.00 5.48 -5.91
C GLY A 55 -7.20 5.44 -4.60
N GLY A 56 -6.50 4.34 -4.30
CA GLY A 56 -5.73 4.14 -3.07
C GLY A 56 -6.55 3.59 -1.89
N GLN A 57 -7.82 3.25 -2.10
CA GLN A 57 -8.64 2.58 -1.08
C GLN A 57 -8.38 1.06 -1.04
N PRO A 58 -8.56 0.41 0.13
CA PRO A 58 -8.60 -1.04 0.20
C PRO A 58 -9.60 -1.63 -0.80
N CYS A 59 -9.25 -2.76 -1.41
CA CYS A 59 -10.22 -3.50 -2.23
C CYS A 59 -11.34 -4.02 -1.31
N PRO A 60 -12.63 -3.81 -1.65
CA PRO A 60 -13.73 -4.31 -0.82
C PRO A 60 -13.77 -5.84 -0.72
N PHE A 61 -12.99 -6.55 -1.54
CA PHE A 61 -12.87 -8.00 -1.58
C PHE A 61 -11.47 -8.50 -1.18
N SER A 62 -10.68 -7.69 -0.45
CA SER A 62 -9.36 -8.14 0.04
C SER A 62 -9.43 -9.02 1.28
N ASP A 63 -10.55 -9.04 2.01
CA ASP A 63 -10.67 -9.81 3.26
C ASP A 63 -10.70 -11.34 3.03
N ASN A 64 -10.82 -11.76 1.77
CA ASN A 64 -10.88 -13.14 1.29
C ASN A 64 -9.54 -13.65 0.73
N MET A 65 -8.43 -12.96 0.99
CA MET A 65 -7.08 -13.33 0.50
C MET A 65 -6.41 -14.52 1.23
N HIS A 66 -7.16 -15.38 1.93
CA HIS A 66 -6.67 -16.70 2.35
C HIS A 66 -6.82 -17.79 1.26
N ALA A 67 -7.37 -17.44 0.09
CA ALA A 67 -7.61 -18.40 -0.98
C ALA A 67 -6.37 -18.78 -1.83
N TRP A 68 -5.29 -18.00 -1.80
CA TRP A 68 -4.08 -18.29 -2.58
C TRP A 68 -3.14 -19.32 -1.92
N GLU A 69 -3.29 -19.56 -0.61
CA GLU A 69 -2.51 -20.57 0.13
C GLU A 69 -2.96 -22.02 -0.19
N ASN A 70 -4.07 -22.19 -0.92
CA ASN A 70 -4.64 -23.48 -1.28
C ASN A 70 -4.57 -23.81 -2.77
N ILE A 71 -3.70 -23.13 -3.55
CA ILE A 71 -3.46 -23.52 -4.94
C ILE A 71 -2.37 -24.60 -4.93
N PRO A 72 -2.68 -25.88 -5.16
CA PRO A 72 -1.66 -26.90 -5.35
C PRO A 72 -0.82 -26.51 -6.56
N MET A 73 0.45 -26.24 -6.28
CA MET A 73 1.49 -26.15 -7.30
C MET A 73 1.58 -27.53 -7.91
N ASP A 74 1.08 -27.66 -9.15
CA ASP A 74 1.16 -28.84 -10.02
C ASP A 74 -0.08 -29.75 -9.97
N THR A 75 -1.15 -29.40 -10.68
CA THR A 75 -1.92 -30.38 -11.48
C THR A 75 -2.67 -29.64 -12.58
N GLU A 76 -2.31 -30.00 -13.82
CA GLU A 76 -2.98 -29.72 -15.09
C GLU A 76 -4.16 -28.73 -15.01
N ALA A 77 -3.94 -27.52 -15.51
CA ALA A 77 -5.00 -26.55 -15.70
C ALA A 77 -6.05 -27.12 -16.66
N ASP A 78 -7.15 -27.64 -16.11
CA ASP A 78 -8.38 -27.85 -16.88
C ASP A 78 -8.96 -26.47 -17.20
N PHE A 79 -8.58 -25.98 -18.38
CA PHE A 79 -9.01 -24.71 -18.97
C PHE A 79 -10.54 -24.61 -19.16
N SER A 80 -11.30 -25.68 -18.87
CA SER A 80 -12.76 -25.68 -18.91
C SER A 80 -13.42 -25.00 -17.69
N LEU A 81 -12.72 -24.87 -16.54
CA LEU A 81 -13.33 -24.29 -15.33
C LEU A 81 -13.27 -22.76 -15.22
N MET A 82 -12.71 -22.06 -16.20
CA MET A 82 -12.57 -20.59 -16.17
C MET A 82 -13.86 -19.82 -16.51
N GLU A 83 -14.96 -20.49 -16.89
CA GLU A 83 -16.20 -19.80 -17.31
C GLU A 83 -17.07 -19.24 -16.17
N THR A 84 -16.70 -19.39 -14.90
CA THR A 84 -17.51 -18.85 -13.78
C THR A 84 -16.91 -17.67 -13.04
N VAL A 85 -15.68 -17.24 -13.35
CA VAL A 85 -15.16 -15.95 -12.88
C VAL A 85 -15.70 -14.84 -13.78
N HIS A 86 -16.95 -14.45 -13.54
CA HIS A 86 -17.39 -13.13 -13.93
C HIS A 86 -16.49 -12.14 -13.18
N GLY A 87 -15.50 -11.59 -13.89
CA GLY A 87 -14.67 -10.51 -13.37
C GLY A 87 -15.57 -9.40 -12.84
N PRO A 88 -15.20 -8.71 -11.74
CA PRO A 88 -16.04 -7.67 -11.17
C PRO A 88 -16.32 -6.61 -12.23
N THR A 89 -17.59 -6.42 -12.55
CA THR A 89 -18.05 -5.32 -13.37
C THR A 89 -17.73 -4.02 -12.63
N ILE A 90 -16.85 -3.21 -13.22
CA ILE A 90 -16.54 -1.88 -12.73
C ILE A 90 -17.80 -1.03 -12.98
N PRO A 91 -18.52 -0.54 -11.96
CA PRO A 91 -19.60 0.40 -12.19
C PRO A 91 -19.02 1.69 -12.78
N THR A 92 -19.68 2.18 -13.83
CA THR A 92 -19.33 3.41 -14.57
C THR A 92 -19.69 4.67 -13.80
#